data_AF-A0A949KZV9-F1
#
_entry.id   AF-A0A949KZV9-F1
#
_cell.length_a   1.000
_cell.length_b   1.000
_cell.length_c   1.000
_cell.angle_alpha   90.00
_cell.angle_beta   90.00
_cell.angle_gamma   90.00
#
_symmetry.space_group_name_H-M   'P 1'
#
loop_
_entity.id
_entity.type
_entity.pdbx_description
1 polymer ?
#
loop_
_entity_poly.entity_id
_entity_poly.type
_entity_poly.pdbx_seq_one_letter_code
_entity_poly.pdbx_strand_id
1 'polypeptide(L)'
;MEMNLFKAVSFILAISAFIKVFFGVFFHEQLYLWARKHYIQHKRSGVVNLLLLYAMVLLIMVWAGFFINYVPKGWIIIAFVTLASLKSLNILFNWKSTSEKFVSFIDKAGNKLWLVDLVVGALGLFFMYLGIWVY
;
A
#
# COMPACT_ATOMS: atom_id res chain seq x y z
N MET A 1 17.44 0.74 21.19
CA MET A 1 17.28 0.46 19.75
C MET A 1 16.74 1.73 19.10
N GLU A 2 17.61 2.56 18.53
CA GLU A 2 17.20 3.86 17.97
C GLU A 2 16.22 3.66 16.80
N MET A 3 15.24 4.55 16.69
CA MET A 3 14.25 4.51 15.62
C MET A 3 14.86 5.12 14.35
N ASN A 4 15.25 4.28 13.39
CA ASN A 4 15.65 4.76 12.06
C ASN A 4 14.43 4.87 11.12
N LEU A 5 14.59 5.63 10.03
CA LEU A 5 13.51 5.89 9.06
C LEU A 5 12.97 4.60 8.41
N PHE A 6 13.83 3.62 8.12
CA PHE A 6 13.42 2.34 7.53
C PHE A 6 12.53 1.53 8.47
N LYS A 7 12.87 1.52 9.76
CA LYS A 7 12.08 0.90 10.81
C LYS A 7 10.72 1.56 10.97
N ALA A 8 10.68 2.89 10.98
CA ALA A 8 9.42 3.64 11.02
C ALA A 8 8.53 3.31 9.81
N VAL A 9 9.08 3.32 8.60
CA VAL A 9 8.35 2.97 7.38
C VAL A 9 7.87 1.51 7.42
N SER A 10 8.68 0.58 7.93
CA SER A 10 8.28 -0.83 8.10
C SER A 10 7.03 -0.95 8.98
N PHE A 11 7.01 -0.28 10.13
CA PHE A 11 5.84 -0.30 11.02
C PHE A 11 4.63 0.39 10.40
N ILE A 12 4.81 1.52 9.72
CA ILE A 12 3.72 2.21 9.03
C ILE A 12 3.08 1.29 7.96
N LEU A 13 3.90 0.60 7.17
CA LEU A 13 3.44 -0.37 6.17
C LEU A 13 2.75 -1.58 6.82
N ALA A 14 3.32 -2.12 7.90
CA ALA A 14 2.75 -3.25 8.63
C ALA A 14 1.37 -2.90 9.22
N ILE A 15 1.27 -1.77 9.92
CA ILE A 15 0.01 -1.29 10.51
C ILE A 15 -1.03 -1.04 9.41
N SER A 16 -0.64 -0.41 8.30
CA SER A 16 -1.56 -0.17 7.18
C SER A 16 -2.08 -1.48 6.57
N ALA A 17 -1.21 -2.48 6.43
CA ALA A 17 -1.58 -3.81 5.95
C ALA A 17 -2.55 -4.49 6.93
N PHE A 18 -2.27 -4.47 8.24
CA PHE A 18 -3.17 -5.06 9.23
C PHE A 18 -4.52 -4.35 9.33
N ILE A 19 -4.55 -3.02 9.23
CA ILE A 19 -5.81 -2.27 9.16
C ILE A 19 -6.60 -2.73 7.94
N LYS A 20 -5.97 -2.82 6.75
CA LYS A 20 -6.65 -3.30 5.55
C LYS A 20 -7.18 -4.73 5.73
N VAL A 21 -6.36 -5.64 6.26
CA VAL A 21 -6.75 -7.05 6.48
C VAL A 21 -7.89 -7.15 7.47
N PHE A 22 -7.86 -6.38 8.55
CA PHE A 22 -8.95 -6.30 9.52
C PHE A 22 -10.26 -5.94 8.81
N PHE A 23 -10.28 -4.86 8.03
CA PHE A 23 -11.46 -4.51 7.24
C PHE A 23 -11.80 -5.55 6.16
N GLY A 24 -10.82 -6.19 5.55
CA GLY A 24 -11.02 -7.21 4.52
C GLY A 24 -11.61 -8.52 5.06
N VAL A 25 -11.37 -8.85 6.33
CA VAL A 25 -11.90 -10.04 7.00
C VAL A 25 -13.27 -9.76 7.62
N PHE A 26 -13.42 -8.66 8.36
CA PHE A 26 -14.65 -8.37 9.10
C PHE A 26 -15.70 -7.62 8.29
N PHE A 27 -15.27 -6.85 7.28
CA PHE A 27 -16.13 -5.97 6.48
C PHE A 27 -15.84 -6.13 4.98
N HIS A 28 -15.64 -7.38 4.54
CA HIS A 28 -15.18 -7.72 3.19
C HIS A 28 -16.00 -7.01 2.10
N GLU A 29 -17.31 -7.25 2.07
CA GLU A 29 -18.19 -6.68 1.05
C GLU A 29 -18.21 -5.15 1.12
N GLN A 30 -18.28 -4.57 2.32
CA GLN A 30 -18.32 -3.12 2.49
C GLN A 30 -17.00 -2.47 2.02
N LEU A 31 -15.85 -3.09 2.27
CA LEU A 31 -14.54 -2.59 1.85
C LEU A 31 -14.44 -2.52 0.32
N TYR A 32 -14.83 -3.58 -0.38
CA TYR A 32 -14.74 -3.63 -1.84
C TYR A 32 -15.83 -2.81 -2.53
N LEU A 33 -17.04 -2.74 -1.99
CA LEU A 33 -18.08 -1.82 -2.47
C LEU A 33 -17.68 -0.35 -2.28
N TRP A 34 -17.09 -0.02 -1.12
CA TRP A 34 -16.55 1.31 -0.85
C TRP A 34 -15.42 1.65 -1.82
N ALA A 35 -14.48 0.73 -2.06
CA ALA A 35 -13.41 0.93 -3.03
C ALA A 35 -14.00 1.16 -4.43
N ARG A 36 -14.89 0.27 -4.89
CA ARG A 36 -15.59 0.39 -6.18
C ARG A 36 -16.25 1.76 -6.35
N LYS A 37 -16.93 2.29 -5.32
CA LYS A 37 -17.58 3.61 -5.34
C LYS A 37 -16.61 4.76 -5.64
N HIS A 38 -15.35 4.67 -5.18
CA HIS A 38 -14.34 5.69 -5.46
C HIS A 38 -13.67 5.51 -6.83
N TYR A 39 -13.50 4.27 -7.28
CA TYR A 39 -12.85 3.96 -8.56
C TYR A 39 -13.79 4.02 -9.77
N ILE A 40 -15.11 3.97 -9.60
CA ILE A 40 -16.06 4.15 -10.72
C ILE A 40 -16.20 5.61 -11.16
N GLN A 41 -15.72 6.56 -10.35
CA GLN A 41 -15.85 7.98 -10.63
C GLN A 41 -14.95 8.43 -11.78
N HIS A 42 -15.49 9.28 -12.66
CA HIS A 42 -14.72 9.86 -13.78
C HIS A 42 -13.49 10.65 -13.32
N LYS A 43 -13.54 11.25 -12.13
CA LYS A 43 -12.43 11.96 -11.50
C LYS A 43 -12.01 11.24 -10.23
N ARG A 44 -10.72 11.34 -9.89
CA ARG A 44 -10.18 10.81 -8.63
C ARG A 44 -10.87 11.46 -7.44
N SER A 45 -11.34 10.64 -6.50
CA SER A 45 -11.88 11.14 -5.24
C SER A 45 -10.78 11.68 -4.33
N GLY A 46 -11.14 12.54 -3.37
CA GLY A 46 -10.19 13.06 -2.38
C GLY A 46 -9.49 11.95 -1.59
N VAL A 47 -10.19 10.84 -1.34
CA VAL A 47 -9.62 9.67 -0.65
C VAL A 47 -8.52 9.01 -1.49
N VAL A 48 -8.74 8.84 -2.80
CA VAL A 48 -7.70 8.31 -3.70
C VAL A 48 -6.50 9.25 -3.74
N ASN A 49 -6.71 10.55 -3.77
CA ASN A 49 -5.62 11.53 -3.72
C ASN A 49 -4.84 11.46 -2.40
N LEU A 50 -5.52 11.23 -1.27
CA LEU A 50 -4.87 11.06 0.03
C LEU A 50 -4.02 9.78 0.07
N LEU A 51 -4.49 8.68 -0.52
CA LEU A 51 -3.71 7.45 -0.65
C LEU A 51 -2.48 7.64 -1.56
N LEU A 52 -2.61 8.41 -2.64
CA LEU A 52 -1.48 8.76 -3.51
C LEU A 52 -0.46 9.62 -2.77
N LEU A 53 -0.92 10.64 -2.04
CA LEU A 53 -0.04 11.48 -1.21
C LEU A 53 0.70 10.64 -0.18
N TYR A 54 0.01 9.75 0.52
CA TYR A 54 0.61 8.81 1.46
C TYR A 54 1.71 7.96 0.80
N ALA A 55 1.45 7.38 -0.37
CA ALA A 55 2.45 6.61 -1.11
C ALA A 55 3.68 7.45 -1.52
N MET A 56 3.47 8.72 -1.91
CA MET A 56 4.57 9.63 -2.26
C MET A 56 5.39 10.04 -1.03
N VAL A 57 4.74 10.30 0.12
CA VAL A 57 5.44 10.60 1.38
C VAL A 57 6.31 9.43 1.80
N LEU A 58 5.80 8.20 1.74
CA LEU A 58 6.59 7.01 2.05
C LEU A 58 7.79 6.86 1.12
N LEU A 59 7.61 7.12 -0.19
CA LEU A 59 8.70 7.08 -1.16
C LEU A 59 9.80 8.09 -0.81
N ILE A 60 9.42 9.32 -0.49
CA ILE A 60 10.37 10.35 -0.07
C ILE A 60 11.08 9.93 1.21
N MET A 61 10.37 9.39 2.20
CA MET A 61 10.96 8.93 3.45
C MET A 61 12.00 7.83 3.26
N VAL A 62 11.74 6.82 2.42
CA VAL A 62 12.70 5.72 2.21
C VAL A 62 13.92 6.16 1.43
N TRP A 63 13.76 7.05 0.45
CA TRP A 63 14.89 7.59 -0.32
C TRP A 63 15.70 8.60 0.51
N ALA A 64 15.04 9.45 1.30
CA ALA A 64 15.73 10.31 2.26
C ALA A 64 16.50 9.47 3.30
N GLY A 65 15.88 8.41 3.81
CA GLY A 65 16.53 7.45 4.69
C GLY A 65 17.77 6.81 4.07
N PHE A 66 17.72 6.50 2.77
CA PHE A 66 18.87 5.94 2.05
C PHE A 66 20.06 6.90 1.98
N PHE A 67 19.82 8.17 1.66
CA PHE A 67 20.89 9.16 1.51
C PHE A 67 21.44 9.67 2.84
N ILE A 68 20.61 9.76 3.88
CA ILE A 68 20.98 10.38 5.17
C ILE A 68 21.47 9.33 6.18
N ASN A 69 20.78 8.19 6.26
CA ASN A 69 20.97 7.19 7.31
C ASN A 69 21.05 5.79 6.69
N TYR A 70 22.04 5.54 5.84
CA TYR A 70 22.20 4.24 5.18
C TYR A 70 22.16 3.11 6.22
N VAL A 71 21.14 2.26 6.13
CA VAL A 71 21.01 1.06 6.96
C VAL A 71 21.31 -0.17 6.09
N PRO A 72 22.21 -1.08 6.53
CA PRO A 72 22.39 -2.36 5.85
C PRO A 72 21.05 -3.06 5.64
N LYS A 73 20.82 -3.60 4.43
CA LYS A 73 19.54 -4.19 3.99
C LYS A 73 18.38 -3.20 3.80
N GLY A 74 18.55 -1.89 3.99
CA GLY A 74 17.49 -0.88 3.76
C GLY A 74 16.90 -0.89 2.34
N TRP A 75 17.68 -1.38 1.37
CA TRP A 75 17.27 -1.57 -0.02
C TRP A 75 16.02 -2.44 -0.19
N ILE A 76 15.71 -3.35 0.75
CA ILE A 76 14.52 -4.19 0.68
C ILE A 76 13.26 -3.32 0.70
N ILE A 77 13.12 -2.42 1.69
CA ILE A 77 11.97 -1.51 1.75
C ILE A 77 11.95 -0.58 0.54
N ILE A 78 13.12 -0.05 0.14
CA ILE A 78 13.21 0.86 -1.01
C ILE A 78 12.65 0.19 -2.26
N ALA A 79 12.98 -1.09 -2.50
CA ALA A 79 12.46 -1.83 -3.65
C ALA A 79 10.93 -1.96 -3.59
N PHE A 80 10.37 -2.39 -2.44
CA PHE A 80 8.92 -2.52 -2.27
C PHE A 80 8.18 -1.19 -2.44
N VAL A 81 8.65 -0.14 -1.78
CA VAL A 81 8.01 1.19 -1.83
C VAL A 81 8.15 1.79 -3.22
N THR A 82 9.31 1.67 -3.87
CA THR A 82 9.50 2.13 -5.25
C THR A 82 8.54 1.42 -6.21
N LEU A 83 8.41 0.09 -6.12
CA LEU A 83 7.48 -0.68 -6.96
C LEU A 83 6.02 -0.29 -6.71
N ALA A 84 5.64 -0.09 -5.44
CA ALA A 84 4.30 0.38 -5.09
C ALA A 84 4.04 1.80 -5.62
N SER A 85 5.00 2.70 -5.52
CA SER A 85 4.88 4.07 -6.01
C SER A 85 4.81 4.15 -7.53
N LEU A 86 5.46 3.26 -8.28
CA LEU A 86 5.27 3.15 -9.73
C LEU A 86 3.81 2.82 -10.09
N LYS A 87 3.15 1.95 -9.32
CA LYS A 87 1.71 1.68 -9.48
C LYS A 87 0.87 2.92 -9.15
N SER A 88 1.23 3.67 -8.11
CA SER A 88 0.58 4.94 -7.74
C SER A 88 0.73 6.01 -8.82
N LEU A 89 1.88 6.11 -9.50
CA LEU A 89 2.07 7.00 -10.64
C LEU A 89 1.14 6.63 -11.81
N ASN A 90 0.93 5.34 -12.06
CA ASN A 90 -0.03 4.92 -13.08
C ASN A 90 -1.48 5.32 -12.73
N ILE A 91 -1.86 5.27 -11.45
CA ILE A 91 -3.15 5.82 -10.99
C ILE A 91 -3.22 7.34 -11.22
N LEU A 92 -2.11 8.06 -11.02
CA LEU A 92 -2.05 9.51 -11.14
C LEU A 92 -2.16 10.00 -12.59
N PHE A 93 -1.46 9.36 -13.53
CA PHE A 93 -1.42 9.77 -14.94
C PHE A 93 -2.47 9.05 -15.81
N ASN A 94 -2.77 7.79 -15.53
CA ASN A 94 -3.67 6.96 -16.33
C ASN A 94 -4.93 6.57 -15.55
N TRP A 95 -5.55 7.55 -14.87
CA TRP A 95 -6.71 7.32 -14.00
C TRP A 95 -7.80 6.52 -14.69
N LYS A 96 -8.30 6.98 -15.85
CA LYS A 96 -9.43 6.32 -16.55
C LYS A 96 -9.17 4.85 -16.82
N SER A 97 -8.01 4.52 -17.42
CA SER A 97 -7.67 3.12 -17.72
C SER A 97 -7.46 2.30 -16.44
N THR A 98 -6.85 2.90 -15.42
CA THR A 98 -6.58 2.20 -14.15
C THR A 98 -7.87 1.94 -13.37
N SER A 99 -8.79 2.90 -13.38
CA SER A 99 -10.05 2.83 -12.67
C SER A 99 -10.98 1.79 -13.30
N GLU A 100 -11.06 1.76 -14.64
CA GLU A 100 -11.78 0.72 -15.38
C GLU A 100 -11.23 -0.69 -15.09
N LYS A 101 -9.90 -0.86 -15.10
CA LYS A 101 -9.25 -2.14 -14.77
C LYS A 101 -9.52 -2.56 -13.34
N PHE A 102 -9.48 -1.63 -12.39
CA PHE A 102 -9.70 -1.91 -10.97
C PHE A 102 -11.16 -2.29 -10.69
N VAL A 103 -12.12 -1.57 -11.26
CA VAL A 103 -13.54 -1.91 -11.17
C VAL A 103 -13.80 -3.27 -11.83
N SER A 104 -13.25 -3.52 -13.02
CA SER A 104 -13.38 -4.82 -13.69
C SER A 104 -12.78 -5.96 -12.86
N PHE A 105 -11.66 -5.72 -12.17
CA PHE A 105 -11.05 -6.69 -11.27
C PHE A 105 -11.96 -7.00 -10.09
N ILE A 106 -12.52 -5.99 -9.41
CA ILE A 106 -13.47 -6.19 -8.30
C ILE A 106 -14.69 -6.99 -8.78
N ASP A 107 -15.29 -6.57 -9.89
CA ASP A 107 -16.52 -7.17 -10.42
C ASP A 107 -16.31 -8.63 -10.88
N LYS A 108 -15.12 -8.95 -11.44
CA LYS A 108 -14.79 -10.32 -11.89
C LYS A 108 -14.27 -11.24 -10.78
N ALA A 109 -13.53 -10.69 -9.82
CA ALA A 109 -12.91 -11.49 -8.77
C ALA A 109 -13.93 -11.97 -7.73
N GLY A 110 -14.97 -11.16 -7.45
CA GLY A 110 -16.04 -11.50 -6.52
C GLY A 110 -15.48 -12.08 -5.21
N ASN A 111 -15.92 -13.28 -4.84
CA ASN A 111 -15.51 -13.93 -3.60
C ASN A 111 -14.04 -14.40 -3.58
N LYS A 112 -13.24 -14.24 -4.65
CA LYS A 112 -11.80 -14.53 -4.66
C LYS A 112 -10.95 -13.36 -4.14
N LEU A 113 -11.56 -12.21 -3.86
CA LEU A 113 -10.88 -11.03 -3.35
C LEU A 113 -10.21 -11.26 -1.98
N TRP A 114 -10.69 -12.22 -1.17
CA TRP A 114 -10.05 -12.62 0.09
C TRP A 114 -8.58 -13.05 -0.07
N LEU A 115 -8.20 -13.54 -1.26
CA LEU A 115 -6.82 -13.92 -1.54
C LEU A 115 -5.90 -12.69 -1.59
N VAL A 116 -6.42 -11.53 -2.01
CA VAL A 116 -5.71 -10.25 -1.93
C VAL A 116 -5.48 -9.88 -0.48
N ASP A 117 -6.47 -10.06 0.38
CA ASP A 117 -6.37 -9.76 1.80
C ASP A 117 -5.34 -10.68 2.49
N LEU A 118 -5.32 -11.97 2.15
CA LEU A 118 -4.32 -12.92 2.65
C LEU A 118 -2.89 -12.51 2.24
N VAL A 119 -2.69 -12.15 0.96
CA VAL A 119 -1.39 -11.67 0.47
C VAL A 119 -0.96 -10.40 1.19
N VAL A 120 -1.88 -9.45 1.41
CA VAL A 120 -1.58 -8.24 2.17
C VAL A 120 -1.25 -8.55 3.62
N GLY A 121 -1.92 -9.52 4.25
CA GLY A 121 -1.60 -9.97 5.61
C GLY A 121 -0.20 -10.55 5.71
N ALA A 122 0.19 -11.40 4.75
CA ALA A 122 1.56 -11.92 4.67
C ALA A 122 2.59 -10.79 4.50
N LEU A 123 2.30 -9.79 3.65
CA LEU A 123 3.14 -8.60 3.50
C LEU A 123 3.21 -7.77 4.81
N GLY A 124 2.10 -7.64 5.53
CA GLY A 124 2.07 -6.96 6.83
C GLY A 124 2.97 -7.63 7.86
N LEU A 125 2.90 -8.96 7.97
CA LEU A 125 3.81 -9.75 8.81
C LEU A 125 5.26 -9.61 8.37
N PHE A 126 5.52 -9.61 7.06
CA PHE A 126 6.86 -9.41 6.51
C PHE A 126 7.43 -8.03 6.87
N PHE A 127 6.66 -6.95 6.73
CA PHE A 127 7.10 -5.61 7.14
C PHE A 127 7.27 -5.50 8.65
N MET A 128 6.41 -6.14 9.44
CA MET A 128 6.57 -6.20 10.89
C MET A 128 7.87 -6.91 11.28
N TYR A 129 8.18 -8.03 10.62
CA TYR A 129 9.45 -8.73 10.80
C TYR A 129 10.65 -7.84 10.45
N LEU A 130 10.60 -7.14 9.31
CA LEU A 130 11.65 -6.19 8.93
C LEU A 130 11.85 -5.09 9.99
N GLY A 131 10.78 -4.52 10.52
CA GLY A 131 10.85 -3.45 11.53
C GLY A 131 11.30 -3.92 12.92
N ILE A 132 11.13 -5.20 13.28
CA ILE A 132 11.55 -5.73 14.59
C ILE A 132 12.96 -6.31 14.54
N TRP A 133 13.27 -7.07 13.49
CA TRP A 133 14.46 -7.94 13.46
C TRP A 133 15.53 -7.52 12.46
N VAL A 134 15.22 -6.64 11.50
CA VAL A 134 16.17 -6.23 10.46
C VAL A 134 16.64 -4.79 10.64
N TYR A 135 15.75 -3.87 11.04
CA TYR A 135 16.03 -2.43 11.17
C TYR A 135 15.84 -1.90 12.60
#